data_AF-A0A954Y1G8-F1
#
_entry.id   AF-A0A954Y1G8-F1
#
_cell.length_a   1.000
_cell.length_b   1.000
_cell.length_c   1.000
_cell.angle_alpha   90.00
_cell.angle_beta   90.00
_cell.angle_gamma   90.00
#
_symmetry.space_group_name_H-M   'P 1'
#
loop_
_entity.id
_entity.type
_entity.pdbx_description
1 polymer ?
#
loop_
_entity_poly.entity_id
_entity_poly.type
_entity_poly.pdbx_seq_one_letter_code
_entity_poly.pdbx_strand_id
1 'polypeptide(L)'
;MRFPLCSLVFASAFALTPSVGSAAVDFAAQIQPLFVQHCAKCHGQEKGLGKLRLHTAEAIQASPHDDLAIAGKPEESEIYKRLVLPADDKKRMPKGADPLSAEEIELVKQWIAEGAVFASVPPAEAASAATPPAAESMTPPANGPSDEELQAELATVAAAPREAIAALSEAGASVLPLFANSPLLEVSFAQSAEPADDAALAVLAGVADQVASLNLAGAQATVDGYAVLGQLKHLQHLHLEKSTVNAAGLAPLAGNRHLEYLNLYGTQVGDDAIPTLRALPRLQRLYLWQAPVDYDAAMTLHETNPALVIDMGWNHPRVLRERLSKELAQARETAEKAKAEIETLQKQLDAAKALEESANAAAAAAEEQLKKLDAPESGGAETPAVEPAADAPAAAQ
;
A
#
# COMPACT_ATOMS: atom_id res chain seq x y z
N MET A 1 32.19 -70.97 -10.11
CA MET A 1 32.60 -69.78 -10.89
C MET A 1 31.57 -69.51 -11.97
N ARG A 2 31.27 -68.23 -12.23
CA ARG A 2 30.50 -67.63 -13.36
C ARG A 2 28.97 -67.44 -13.20
N PHE A 3 28.65 -66.23 -12.69
CA PHE A 3 27.62 -65.24 -13.04
C PHE A 3 26.43 -65.62 -13.96
N PRO A 4 25.19 -65.22 -13.60
CA PRO A 4 24.19 -64.81 -14.56
C PRO A 4 24.03 -63.28 -14.65
N LEU A 5 23.70 -62.86 -15.85
CA LEU A 5 23.62 -61.49 -16.34
C LEU A 5 22.57 -60.62 -15.63
N CYS A 6 22.95 -59.36 -15.46
CA CYS A 6 22.13 -58.24 -15.04
C CYS A 6 21.36 -57.69 -16.26
N SER A 7 20.02 -57.78 -16.25
CA SER A 7 19.15 -56.99 -17.12
C SER A 7 18.43 -55.96 -16.26
N LEU A 8 18.95 -54.73 -16.26
CA LEU A 8 18.32 -53.54 -15.71
C LEU A 8 17.23 -53.05 -16.68
N VAL A 9 15.97 -53.21 -16.30
CA VAL A 9 14.85 -52.47 -16.90
C VAL A 9 14.77 -51.13 -16.18
N PHE A 10 15.13 -50.05 -16.85
CA PHE A 10 14.92 -48.68 -16.38
C PHE A 10 13.43 -48.34 -16.50
N ALA A 11 12.70 -48.47 -15.39
CA ALA A 11 11.39 -47.85 -15.25
C ALA A 11 11.60 -46.37 -14.92
N SER A 12 11.52 -45.50 -15.93
CA SER A 12 11.45 -44.06 -15.73
C SER A 12 10.15 -43.72 -14.99
N ALA A 13 10.25 -43.55 -13.68
CA ALA A 13 9.23 -42.91 -12.88
C ALA A 13 9.20 -41.43 -13.24
N PHE A 14 8.21 -41.03 -14.04
CA PHE A 14 7.88 -39.62 -14.25
C PHE A 14 7.36 -39.09 -12.91
N ALA A 15 8.22 -38.40 -12.16
CA ALA A 15 7.81 -37.71 -10.96
C ALA A 15 6.85 -36.59 -11.37
N LEU A 16 5.56 -36.77 -11.11
CA LEU A 16 4.62 -35.66 -11.09
C LEU A 16 5.08 -34.73 -9.96
N THR A 17 5.70 -33.62 -10.35
CA THR A 17 5.89 -32.47 -9.46
C THR A 17 4.50 -31.94 -9.10
N PRO A 18 4.13 -31.86 -7.82
CA PRO A 18 2.90 -31.19 -7.43
C PRO A 18 3.04 -29.70 -7.81
N SER A 19 2.09 -29.21 -8.60
CA SER A 19 1.92 -27.77 -8.81
C SER A 19 1.60 -27.15 -7.45
N VAL A 20 2.45 -26.25 -6.98
CA VAL A 20 2.16 -25.40 -5.83
C VAL A 20 0.93 -24.58 -6.20
N GLY A 21 -0.21 -24.86 -5.55
CA GLY A 21 -1.41 -24.03 -5.69
C GLY A 21 -1.11 -22.66 -5.08
N SER A 22 -1.21 -21.60 -5.87
CA SER A 22 -1.24 -20.24 -5.34
C SER A 22 -2.39 -20.13 -4.36
N ALA A 23 -2.15 -19.53 -3.19
CA ALA A 23 -3.23 -19.12 -2.30
C ALA A 23 -4.17 -18.17 -3.06
N ALA A 24 -5.47 -18.28 -2.77
CA ALA A 24 -6.49 -17.42 -3.36
C ALA A 24 -6.28 -15.96 -2.92
N VAL A 25 -6.59 -15.02 -3.80
CA VAL A 25 -6.45 -13.58 -3.58
C VAL A 25 -7.52 -13.11 -2.59
N ASP A 26 -7.10 -12.53 -1.47
CA ASP A 26 -8.00 -11.88 -0.53
C ASP A 26 -8.34 -10.48 -1.02
N PHE A 27 -9.60 -10.27 -1.38
CA PHE A 27 -10.06 -8.99 -1.88
C PHE A 27 -9.86 -7.85 -0.86
N ALA A 28 -10.21 -8.06 0.41
CA ALA A 28 -10.17 -7.00 1.43
C ALA A 28 -8.72 -6.62 1.79
N ALA A 29 -7.82 -7.62 1.84
CA ALA A 29 -6.43 -7.39 2.20
C ALA A 29 -5.56 -6.93 1.01
N GLN A 30 -5.85 -7.39 -0.21
CA GLN A 30 -4.94 -7.24 -1.34
C GLN A 30 -5.50 -6.40 -2.50
N ILE A 31 -6.81 -6.43 -2.79
CA ILE A 31 -7.40 -5.72 -3.94
C ILE A 31 -8.01 -4.38 -3.54
N GLN A 32 -8.76 -4.33 -2.43
CA GLN A 32 -9.44 -3.15 -1.95
C GLN A 32 -8.47 -1.98 -1.66
N PRO A 33 -7.29 -2.20 -1.05
CA PRO A 33 -6.31 -1.12 -0.87
C PRO A 33 -5.80 -0.55 -2.20
N LEU A 34 -5.56 -1.40 -3.21
CA LEU A 34 -5.13 -0.95 -4.54
C LEU A 34 -6.17 -0.05 -5.19
N PHE A 35 -7.45 -0.44 -5.13
CA PHE A 35 -8.54 0.37 -5.68
C PHE A 35 -8.73 1.69 -4.92
N VAL A 36 -8.54 1.70 -3.60
CA VAL A 36 -8.59 2.93 -2.80
C VAL A 36 -7.43 3.86 -3.16
N GLN A 37 -6.22 3.32 -3.26
CA GLN A 37 -5.00 4.08 -3.52
C GLN A 37 -4.97 4.66 -4.94
N HIS A 38 -5.31 3.86 -5.94
CA HIS A 38 -5.08 4.21 -7.35
C HIS A 38 -6.35 4.68 -8.08
N CYS A 39 -7.55 4.33 -7.59
CA CYS A 39 -8.79 4.56 -8.35
C CYS A 39 -9.80 5.45 -7.62
N ALA A 40 -9.89 5.39 -6.28
CA ALA A 40 -10.93 6.07 -5.51
C ALA A 40 -10.84 7.61 -5.53
N LYS A 41 -9.71 8.20 -5.95
CA LYS A 41 -9.61 9.66 -6.15
C LYS A 41 -10.62 10.19 -7.19
N CYS A 42 -10.95 9.37 -8.18
CA CYS A 42 -11.88 9.71 -9.27
C CYS A 42 -13.13 8.81 -9.31
N HIS A 43 -13.05 7.62 -8.70
CA HIS A 43 -14.12 6.63 -8.59
C HIS A 43 -14.37 6.26 -7.11
N GLY A 44 -14.43 7.25 -6.21
CA GLY A 44 -14.67 7.07 -4.79
C GLY A 44 -16.04 7.56 -4.33
N GLN A 45 -16.19 7.75 -3.02
CA GLN A 45 -17.45 8.20 -2.41
C GLN A 45 -17.87 9.59 -2.93
N GLU A 46 -16.93 10.53 -2.93
CA GLU A 46 -17.17 11.93 -3.29
C GLU A 46 -17.22 12.18 -4.80
N LYS A 47 -16.41 11.43 -5.57
CA LYS A 47 -16.32 11.55 -7.02
C LYS A 47 -16.51 10.17 -7.65
N GLY A 48 -17.61 9.96 -8.35
CA GLY A 48 -17.93 8.72 -9.07
C GLY A 48 -17.96 8.94 -10.57
N LEU A 49 -16.80 9.25 -11.18
CA LEU A 49 -16.74 9.49 -12.63
C LEU A 49 -17.25 8.27 -13.40
N GLY A 50 -18.04 8.51 -14.44
CA GLY A 50 -18.67 7.42 -15.20
C GLY A 50 -19.67 6.57 -14.40
N LYS A 51 -20.17 7.06 -13.26
CA LYS A 51 -21.05 6.31 -12.32
C LYS A 51 -20.40 5.07 -11.70
N LEU A 52 -19.07 4.98 -11.76
CA LEU A 52 -18.30 3.89 -11.19
C LEU A 52 -17.75 4.30 -9.81
N ARG A 53 -17.87 3.41 -8.82
CA ARG A 53 -17.29 3.57 -7.48
C ARG A 53 -16.52 2.32 -7.07
N LEU A 54 -15.30 2.52 -6.60
CA LEU A 54 -14.30 1.47 -6.29
C LEU A 54 -13.77 1.53 -4.85
N HIS A 55 -14.24 2.49 -4.05
CA HIS A 55 -13.80 2.70 -2.67
C HIS A 55 -14.22 1.62 -1.65
N THR A 56 -15.26 0.82 -1.94
CA THR A 56 -15.69 -0.30 -1.08
C THR A 56 -16.20 -1.46 -1.93
N ALA A 57 -16.20 -2.67 -1.36
CA ALA A 57 -16.72 -3.88 -2.01
C ALA A 57 -18.17 -3.70 -2.46
N GLU A 58 -19.01 -3.18 -1.58
CA GLU A 58 -20.44 -2.97 -1.82
C GLU A 58 -20.66 -1.99 -2.96
N ALA A 59 -19.82 -0.95 -3.06
CA ALA A 59 -19.91 0.05 -4.12
C ALA A 59 -19.48 -0.52 -5.49
N ILE A 60 -18.51 -1.45 -5.51
CA ILE A 60 -18.08 -2.15 -6.71
C ILE A 60 -19.17 -3.12 -7.17
N GLN A 61 -19.75 -3.87 -6.24
CA GLN A 61 -20.83 -4.83 -6.51
C GLN A 61 -22.13 -4.13 -6.93
N ALA A 62 -22.39 -2.91 -6.43
CA ALA A 62 -23.52 -2.08 -6.84
C ALA A 62 -23.25 -1.24 -8.11
N SER A 63 -22.12 -1.46 -8.79
CA SER A 63 -21.79 -0.76 -10.04
C SER A 63 -22.82 -1.08 -11.14
N PRO A 64 -23.29 -0.07 -11.90
CA PRO A 64 -24.21 -0.28 -13.02
C PRO A 64 -23.53 -0.84 -14.29
N HIS A 65 -22.24 -1.19 -14.20
CA HIS A 65 -21.44 -1.70 -15.31
C HIS A 65 -21.20 -3.20 -15.11
N ASP A 66 -22.01 -4.02 -15.78
CA ASP A 66 -21.99 -5.49 -15.67
C ASP A 66 -20.70 -6.13 -16.22
N ASP A 67 -19.92 -5.37 -17.00
CA ASP A 67 -18.65 -5.77 -17.61
C ASP A 67 -17.41 -5.34 -16.80
N LEU A 68 -17.60 -4.71 -15.63
CA LEU A 68 -16.51 -4.17 -14.83
C LEU A 68 -15.48 -5.25 -14.43
N ALA A 69 -15.96 -6.33 -13.82
CA ALA A 69 -15.17 -7.49 -13.37
C ALA A 69 -15.98 -8.77 -13.61
N ILE A 70 -15.77 -9.40 -14.76
CA ILE A 70 -16.46 -10.61 -15.17
C ILE A 70 -15.74 -11.81 -14.55
N ALA A 71 -16.39 -12.46 -13.59
CA ALA A 71 -15.87 -13.62 -12.88
C ALA A 71 -15.29 -14.69 -13.84
N GLY A 72 -14.03 -15.08 -13.60
CA GLY A 72 -13.28 -16.06 -14.39
C GLY A 72 -12.73 -15.54 -15.72
N LYS A 73 -13.00 -14.28 -16.09
CA LYS A 73 -12.68 -13.72 -17.42
C LYS A 73 -11.97 -12.37 -17.33
N PRO A 74 -10.70 -12.35 -16.87
CA PRO A 74 -9.92 -11.11 -16.73
C PRO A 74 -9.80 -10.34 -18.06
N GLU A 75 -9.50 -11.04 -19.16
CA GLU A 75 -9.32 -10.42 -20.49
C GLU A 75 -10.62 -9.80 -21.06
N GLU A 76 -11.79 -10.25 -20.59
CA GLU A 76 -13.09 -9.68 -20.99
C GLU A 76 -13.53 -8.56 -20.05
N SER A 77 -12.92 -8.42 -18.86
CA SER A 77 -13.28 -7.45 -17.82
C SER A 77 -12.73 -6.06 -18.11
N GLU A 78 -13.58 -5.04 -18.04
CA GLU A 78 -13.19 -3.66 -18.35
C GLU A 78 -12.11 -3.14 -17.39
N ILE A 79 -12.16 -3.51 -16.11
CA ILE A 79 -11.16 -3.03 -15.13
C ILE A 79 -9.75 -3.47 -15.52
N TYR A 80 -9.56 -4.73 -15.91
CA TYR A 80 -8.26 -5.26 -16.31
C TYR A 80 -7.81 -4.70 -17.66
N LYS A 81 -8.73 -4.62 -18.64
CA LYS A 81 -8.43 -3.98 -19.94
C LYS A 81 -7.89 -2.57 -19.78
N ARG A 82 -8.42 -1.76 -18.84
CA ARG A 82 -7.94 -0.39 -18.64
C ARG A 82 -6.56 -0.30 -17.99
N LEU A 83 -6.17 -1.32 -17.21
CA LEU A 83 -4.88 -1.39 -16.53
C LEU A 83 -3.74 -1.80 -17.46
N VAL A 84 -3.99 -2.69 -18.42
CA VAL A 84 -2.96 -3.21 -19.36
C VAL A 84 -2.71 -2.33 -20.58
N LEU A 85 -3.46 -1.23 -20.74
CA LEU A 85 -3.28 -0.32 -21.86
C LEU A 85 -1.94 0.44 -21.77
N PRO A 86 -1.32 0.78 -22.92
CA PRO A 86 -0.10 1.58 -22.95
C PRO A 86 -0.19 2.92 -22.19
N ALA A 87 0.96 3.39 -21.70
CA ALA A 87 1.08 4.61 -20.90
C ALA A 87 0.66 5.91 -21.63
N ASP A 88 0.47 5.88 -22.93
CA ASP A 88 -0.01 6.98 -23.78
C ASP A 88 -1.48 6.84 -24.22
N ASP A 89 -2.14 5.72 -23.92
CA ASP A 89 -3.54 5.50 -24.30
C ASP A 89 -4.51 6.36 -23.45
N LYS A 90 -5.42 7.06 -24.12
CA LYS A 90 -6.41 7.98 -23.50
C LYS A 90 -7.45 7.26 -22.64
N LYS A 91 -7.64 5.95 -22.82
CA LYS A 91 -8.58 5.10 -22.10
C LYS A 91 -7.93 4.35 -20.94
N ARG A 92 -6.60 4.40 -20.80
CA ARG A 92 -5.89 3.81 -19.66
C ARG A 92 -6.35 4.45 -18.35
N MET A 93 -6.50 3.61 -17.34
CA MET A 93 -6.70 4.03 -15.96
C MET A 93 -5.56 3.45 -15.11
N PRO A 94 -5.05 4.16 -14.08
CA PRO A 94 -5.45 5.49 -13.64
C PRO A 94 -5.07 6.63 -14.62
N LYS A 95 -5.97 7.62 -14.78
CA LYS A 95 -5.77 8.71 -15.74
C LYS A 95 -4.86 9.80 -15.17
N GLY A 96 -3.77 10.10 -15.89
CA GLY A 96 -2.83 11.17 -15.50
C GLY A 96 -1.99 10.83 -14.25
N ALA A 97 -1.91 9.55 -13.90
CA ALA A 97 -0.99 9.02 -12.90
C ALA A 97 -0.18 7.85 -13.51
N ASP A 98 0.87 7.46 -12.79
CA ASP A 98 1.71 6.31 -13.16
C ASP A 98 0.89 5.02 -13.22
N PRO A 99 1.24 4.09 -14.14
CA PRO A 99 0.59 2.79 -14.20
C PRO A 99 0.82 2.01 -12.91
N LEU A 100 -0.11 1.09 -12.61
CA LEU A 100 0.14 0.08 -11.59
C LEU A 100 1.35 -0.76 -11.98
N SER A 101 2.07 -1.27 -10.98
CA SER A 101 3.14 -2.24 -11.21
C SER A 101 2.59 -3.53 -11.85
N ALA A 102 3.46 -4.27 -12.53
CA ALA A 102 3.06 -5.53 -13.16
C ALA A 102 2.50 -6.54 -12.13
N GLU A 103 3.01 -6.51 -10.91
CA GLU A 103 2.58 -7.36 -9.79
C GLU A 103 1.15 -7.02 -9.33
N GLU A 104 0.83 -5.74 -9.20
CA GLU A 104 -0.52 -5.27 -8.85
C GLU A 104 -1.54 -5.57 -9.96
N ILE A 105 -1.13 -5.43 -11.23
CA ILE A 105 -1.98 -5.78 -12.38
C ILE A 105 -2.26 -7.28 -12.40
N GLU A 106 -1.25 -8.11 -12.16
CA GLU A 106 -1.42 -9.57 -12.12
C GLU A 106 -2.28 -10.00 -10.93
N LEU A 107 -2.19 -9.31 -9.79
CA LEU A 107 -3.05 -9.54 -8.64
C LEU A 107 -4.53 -9.26 -8.95
N VAL A 108 -4.83 -8.14 -9.63
CA VAL A 108 -6.20 -7.82 -10.08
C VAL A 108 -6.69 -8.85 -11.10
N LYS A 109 -5.82 -9.30 -12.01
CA LYS A 109 -6.13 -10.34 -13.00
C LYS A 109 -6.45 -11.67 -12.33
N GLN A 110 -5.65 -12.07 -11.34
CA GLN A 110 -5.80 -13.31 -10.60
C GLN A 110 -7.10 -13.30 -9.78
N TRP A 111 -7.40 -12.19 -9.10
CA TRP A 111 -8.68 -12.02 -8.39
C TRP A 111 -9.88 -12.21 -9.32
N ILE A 112 -9.85 -11.63 -10.52
CA ILE A 112 -10.93 -11.82 -11.51
C ILE A 112 -10.98 -13.27 -11.99
N ALA A 113 -9.83 -13.89 -12.25
CA ALA A 113 -9.73 -15.30 -12.66
C ALA A 113 -10.29 -16.25 -11.60
N GLU A 114 -10.12 -15.93 -10.32
CA GLU A 114 -10.64 -16.67 -9.17
C GLU A 114 -12.13 -16.40 -8.89
N GLY A 115 -12.77 -15.55 -9.70
CA GLY A 115 -14.21 -15.32 -9.67
C GLY A 115 -14.63 -13.97 -9.11
N ALA A 116 -13.70 -13.01 -8.99
CA ALA A 116 -13.95 -11.68 -8.44
C ALA A 116 -14.67 -11.74 -7.07
N VAL A 117 -14.21 -12.64 -6.20
CA VAL A 117 -14.81 -12.88 -4.88
C VAL A 117 -14.49 -11.70 -3.96
N PHE A 118 -15.51 -11.10 -3.34
CA PHE A 118 -15.36 -9.95 -2.45
C PHE A 118 -15.28 -10.33 -0.95
N ALA A 119 -15.54 -11.60 -0.63
CA ALA A 119 -15.38 -12.12 0.72
C ALA A 119 -13.89 -12.37 1.00
N SER A 120 -13.43 -12.03 2.21
CA SER A 120 -12.14 -12.51 2.71
C SER A 120 -12.20 -14.02 2.84
N VAL A 121 -11.19 -14.73 2.35
CA VAL A 121 -11.13 -16.19 2.44
C VAL A 121 -10.44 -16.56 3.74
N PRO A 122 -11.13 -17.17 4.72
CA PRO A 122 -10.45 -17.72 5.89
C PRO A 122 -9.63 -18.95 5.48
N PRO A 123 -8.38 -19.13 5.98
CA PRO A 123 -7.54 -20.25 5.58
C PRO A 123 -8.08 -21.57 6.15
N ALA A 124 -8.28 -22.57 5.28
CA ALA A 124 -8.73 -23.91 5.65
C ALA A 124 -7.56 -24.78 6.17
N GLU A 125 -7.77 -25.44 7.31
CA GLU A 125 -6.83 -26.26 8.07
C GLU A 125 -6.38 -27.56 7.35
N ALA A 126 -5.07 -27.90 7.44
CA ALA A 126 -4.58 -29.16 8.05
C ALA A 126 -3.04 -29.31 8.04
N ALA A 127 -2.47 -29.23 9.25
CA ALA A 127 -1.43 -30.09 9.84
C ALA A 127 -0.06 -30.27 9.15
N SER A 128 0.95 -29.65 9.77
CA SER A 128 2.07 -30.32 10.48
C SER A 128 3.45 -29.74 10.14
N ALA A 129 4.02 -29.09 11.16
CA ALA A 129 5.45 -28.82 11.33
C ALA A 129 6.18 -28.11 10.18
N ALA A 130 5.89 -26.83 9.99
CA ALA A 130 6.92 -25.86 9.66
C ALA A 130 6.51 -24.53 10.32
N THR A 131 7.31 -24.08 11.27
CA THR A 131 7.16 -22.80 11.95
C THR A 131 6.92 -21.70 10.90
N PRO A 132 5.83 -20.92 10.99
CA PRO A 132 5.61 -19.83 10.05
C PRO A 132 6.75 -18.81 10.15
N PRO A 133 7.23 -18.22 9.04
CA PRO A 133 7.98 -16.98 9.13
C PRO A 133 7.00 -15.96 9.71
N ALA A 134 7.43 -15.33 10.80
CA ALA A 134 6.66 -14.36 11.56
C ALA A 134 5.82 -13.47 10.65
N ALA A 135 4.50 -13.49 10.86
CA ALA A 135 3.71 -12.25 10.77
C ALA A 135 4.57 -11.18 11.42
N GLU A 136 4.82 -10.05 10.74
CA GLU A 136 5.55 -8.93 11.33
C GLU A 136 5.00 -8.73 12.73
N SER A 137 5.81 -9.20 13.67
CA SER A 137 5.44 -9.29 15.06
C SER A 137 5.33 -7.85 15.48
N MET A 138 4.10 -7.36 15.62
CA MET A 138 3.80 -6.38 16.65
C MET A 138 4.32 -7.03 17.92
N THR A 139 5.57 -6.69 18.24
CA THR A 139 6.19 -7.09 19.49
C THR A 139 5.23 -6.67 20.57
N PRO A 140 4.80 -7.58 21.47
CA PRO A 140 4.03 -7.18 22.63
C PRO A 140 4.80 -6.03 23.29
N PRO A 141 4.12 -4.94 23.66
CA PRO A 141 4.81 -3.77 24.17
C PRO A 141 5.72 -4.16 25.31
N ALA A 142 6.96 -3.67 25.28
CA ALA A 142 8.06 -4.11 26.15
C ALA A 142 7.78 -3.93 27.66
N ASN A 143 6.70 -3.23 28.02
CA ASN A 143 6.29 -2.92 29.38
C ASN A 143 4.79 -3.23 29.56
N GLY A 144 4.43 -4.49 29.74
CA GLY A 144 3.05 -4.90 30.01
C GLY A 144 2.94 -6.38 30.41
N PRO A 145 1.78 -6.80 30.95
CA PRO A 145 1.50 -8.22 31.17
C PRO A 145 1.58 -9.02 29.87
N SER A 146 2.00 -10.28 30.01
CA SER A 146 2.10 -11.21 28.89
C SER A 146 0.72 -11.63 28.38
N ASP A 147 0.65 -12.05 27.11
CA ASP A 147 -0.61 -12.49 26.51
C ASP A 147 -1.21 -13.71 27.26
N GLU A 148 -0.36 -14.59 27.81
CA GLU A 148 -0.79 -15.74 28.60
C GLU A 148 -1.43 -15.32 29.93
N GLU A 149 -0.84 -14.34 30.62
CA GLU A 149 -1.41 -13.78 31.86
C GLU A 149 -2.77 -13.13 31.61
N LEU A 150 -2.88 -12.33 30.54
CA LEU A 150 -4.14 -11.67 30.18
C LEU A 150 -5.21 -12.69 29.77
N GLN A 151 -4.85 -13.69 28.97
CA GLN A 151 -5.78 -14.73 28.57
C GLN A 151 -6.26 -15.58 29.74
N ALA A 152 -5.38 -15.86 30.71
CA ALA A 152 -5.75 -16.52 31.96
C ALA A 152 -6.73 -15.67 32.80
N GLU A 153 -6.51 -14.35 32.90
CA GLU A 153 -7.43 -13.43 33.57
C GLU A 153 -8.82 -13.46 32.88
N LEU A 154 -8.86 -13.31 31.56
CA LEU A 154 -10.10 -13.29 30.77
C LEU A 154 -10.87 -14.61 30.84
N ALA A 155 -10.18 -15.75 30.95
CA ALA A 155 -10.80 -17.07 31.09
C ALA A 155 -11.55 -17.27 32.43
N THR A 156 -11.29 -16.44 33.44
CA THR A 156 -11.94 -16.51 34.76
C THR A 156 -13.19 -15.63 34.87
N VAL A 157 -13.48 -14.81 33.85
CA VAL A 157 -14.58 -13.86 33.89
C VAL A 157 -15.93 -14.59 33.91
N ALA A 158 -16.74 -14.31 34.94
CA ALA A 158 -18.09 -14.84 35.06
C ALA A 158 -19.05 -14.10 34.12
N ALA A 159 -20.11 -14.78 33.69
CA ALA A 159 -21.14 -14.19 32.85
C ALA A 159 -21.85 -13.01 33.56
N ALA A 160 -22.15 -11.96 32.80
CA ALA A 160 -22.87 -10.80 33.31
C ALA A 160 -24.29 -11.15 33.79
N PRO A 161 -24.79 -10.51 34.86
CA PRO A 161 -26.18 -10.66 35.29
C PRO A 161 -27.15 -10.22 34.20
N ARG A 162 -28.24 -10.97 33.99
CA ARG A 162 -29.21 -10.69 32.92
C ARG A 162 -29.89 -9.33 33.11
N GLU A 163 -30.13 -8.96 34.35
CA GLU A 163 -30.68 -7.67 34.74
C GLU A 163 -29.75 -6.49 34.40
N ALA A 164 -28.43 -6.68 34.48
CA ALA A 164 -27.46 -5.64 34.12
C ALA A 164 -27.38 -5.46 32.60
N ILE A 165 -27.45 -6.56 31.85
CA ILE A 165 -27.56 -6.53 30.38
C ILE A 165 -28.87 -5.83 29.96
N ALA A 166 -29.99 -6.16 30.61
CA ALA A 166 -31.27 -5.53 30.33
C ALA A 166 -31.24 -4.02 30.61
N ALA A 167 -30.64 -3.59 31.72
CA ALA A 167 -30.48 -2.18 32.06
C ALA A 167 -29.66 -1.42 31.01
N LEU A 168 -28.61 -2.02 30.44
CA LEU A 168 -27.85 -1.42 29.34
C LEU A 168 -28.70 -1.27 28.07
N SER A 169 -29.49 -2.28 27.72
CA SER A 169 -30.40 -2.21 26.58
C SER A 169 -31.50 -1.16 26.78
N GLU A 170 -32.03 -1.03 28.00
CA GLU A 170 -32.97 0.05 28.36
C GLU A 170 -32.33 1.44 28.29
N ALA A 171 -31.04 1.55 28.60
CA ALA A 171 -30.24 2.76 28.42
C ALA A 171 -29.86 3.04 26.94
N GLY A 172 -30.30 2.20 26.00
CA GLY A 172 -30.09 2.37 24.56
C GLY A 172 -28.86 1.67 23.99
N ALA A 173 -28.14 0.88 24.77
CA ALA A 173 -26.97 0.13 24.29
C ALA A 173 -27.35 -1.17 23.58
N SER A 174 -26.66 -1.47 22.48
CA SER A 174 -26.55 -2.84 21.98
C SER A 174 -25.52 -3.60 22.81
N VAL A 175 -25.87 -4.81 23.27
CA VAL A 175 -24.99 -5.66 24.08
C VAL A 175 -24.89 -7.03 23.43
N LEU A 176 -23.69 -7.44 23.04
CA LEU A 176 -23.42 -8.72 22.39
C LEU A 176 -22.25 -9.44 23.09
N PRO A 177 -22.24 -10.78 23.15
CA PRO A 177 -21.03 -11.53 23.49
C PRO A 177 -19.93 -11.25 22.47
N LEU A 178 -18.68 -11.11 22.93
CA LEU A 178 -17.53 -10.85 22.05
C LEU A 178 -17.34 -11.93 20.98
N PHE A 179 -17.65 -13.18 21.33
CA PHE A 179 -17.77 -14.32 20.42
C PHE A 179 -18.76 -15.32 21.01
N ALA A 180 -19.13 -16.34 20.23
CA ALA A 180 -20.10 -17.35 20.66
C ALA A 180 -19.71 -17.98 22.00
N ASN A 181 -20.61 -17.89 22.99
CA ASN A 181 -20.44 -18.37 24.38
C ASN A 181 -19.38 -17.64 25.21
N SER A 182 -18.91 -16.46 24.79
CA SER A 182 -18.01 -15.64 25.60
C SER A 182 -18.75 -14.98 26.77
N PRO A 183 -18.17 -14.97 27.99
CA PRO A 183 -18.68 -14.14 29.09
C PRO A 183 -18.34 -12.65 28.91
N LEU A 184 -17.40 -12.33 28.00
CA LEU A 184 -17.03 -10.96 27.67
C LEU A 184 -18.03 -10.34 26.70
N LEU A 185 -18.21 -9.03 26.84
CA LEU A 185 -19.22 -8.25 26.14
C LEU A 185 -18.60 -7.18 25.24
N GLU A 186 -19.23 -7.02 24.09
CA GLU A 186 -19.20 -5.81 23.28
C GLU A 186 -20.45 -4.98 23.61
N VAL A 187 -20.23 -3.73 24.00
CA VAL A 187 -21.29 -2.77 24.34
C VAL A 187 -21.17 -1.56 23.42
N SER A 188 -22.27 -1.18 22.76
CA SER A 188 -22.27 -0.05 21.84
C SER A 188 -23.48 0.85 22.03
N PHE A 189 -23.21 2.14 22.26
CA PHE A 189 -24.20 3.21 22.26
C PHE A 189 -24.22 3.98 20.94
N ALA A 190 -23.38 3.65 19.96
CA ALA A 190 -23.27 4.43 18.71
C ALA A 190 -24.56 4.44 17.86
N GLN A 191 -25.49 3.52 18.12
CA GLN A 191 -26.79 3.41 17.43
C GLN A 191 -27.97 3.77 18.33
N SER A 192 -27.74 4.32 19.53
CA SER A 192 -28.82 4.76 20.41
C SER A 192 -29.57 5.95 19.80
N ALA A 193 -30.84 6.09 20.16
CA ALA A 193 -31.67 7.20 19.67
C ALA A 193 -31.15 8.57 20.15
N GLU A 194 -30.65 8.62 21.37
CA GLU A 194 -30.03 9.81 21.98
C GLU A 194 -28.57 9.50 22.31
N PRO A 195 -27.65 10.47 22.21
CA PRO A 195 -26.26 10.29 22.62
C PRO A 195 -26.14 9.85 24.07
N ALA A 196 -25.23 8.92 24.36
CA ALA A 196 -25.02 8.45 25.72
C ALA A 196 -24.55 9.58 26.65
N ASP A 197 -25.26 9.77 27.76
CA ASP A 197 -25.00 10.74 28.82
C ASP A 197 -24.48 10.06 30.10
N ASP A 198 -24.29 10.83 31.17
CA ASP A 198 -23.78 10.31 32.44
C ASP A 198 -24.62 9.16 33.01
N ALA A 199 -25.95 9.23 32.85
CA ALA A 199 -26.86 8.20 33.34
C ALA A 199 -26.70 6.92 32.52
N ALA A 200 -26.58 7.02 31.20
CA ALA A 200 -26.32 5.89 30.32
C ALA A 200 -24.97 5.22 30.64
N LEU A 201 -23.91 6.01 30.87
CA LEU A 201 -22.58 5.50 31.19
C LEU A 201 -22.54 4.84 32.58
N ALA A 202 -23.28 5.36 33.56
CA ALA A 202 -23.30 4.80 34.91
C ALA A 202 -23.77 3.34 34.96
N VAL A 203 -24.61 2.91 34.01
CA VAL A 203 -25.11 1.53 33.93
C VAL A 203 -23.99 0.52 33.60
N LEU A 204 -22.90 0.96 32.96
CA LEU A 204 -21.76 0.10 32.65
C LEU A 204 -21.12 -0.53 33.91
N ALA A 205 -21.27 0.10 35.08
CA ALA A 205 -20.78 -0.44 36.35
C ALA A 205 -21.37 -1.83 36.67
N GLY A 206 -22.59 -2.13 36.20
CA GLY A 206 -23.24 -3.42 36.40
C GLY A 206 -22.61 -4.58 35.62
N VAL A 207 -21.77 -4.28 34.62
CA VAL A 207 -21.08 -5.27 33.78
C VAL A 207 -19.58 -4.97 33.63
N ALA A 208 -19.00 -4.20 34.55
CA ALA A 208 -17.66 -3.65 34.39
C ALA A 208 -16.57 -4.72 34.21
N ASP A 209 -16.75 -5.89 34.83
CA ASP A 209 -15.83 -7.03 34.70
C ASP A 209 -15.98 -7.77 33.36
N GLN A 210 -17.04 -7.53 32.59
CA GLN A 210 -17.31 -8.23 31.32
C GLN A 210 -17.02 -7.40 30.08
N VAL A 211 -17.00 -6.06 30.17
CA VAL A 211 -16.82 -5.20 28.99
C VAL A 211 -15.41 -5.33 28.43
N ALA A 212 -15.29 -5.91 27.23
CA ALA A 212 -14.05 -6.02 26.47
C ALA A 212 -13.98 -5.05 25.29
N SER A 213 -15.13 -4.73 24.69
CA SER A 213 -15.23 -3.73 23.63
C SER A 213 -16.33 -2.74 23.97
N LEU A 214 -16.02 -1.45 23.91
CA LEU A 214 -16.95 -0.38 24.24
C LEU A 214 -16.97 0.69 23.15
N ASN A 215 -18.15 0.98 22.64
CA ASN A 215 -18.38 2.04 21.69
C ASN A 215 -19.28 3.15 22.23
N LEU A 216 -18.65 4.29 22.49
CA LEU A 216 -19.23 5.54 22.98
C LEU A 216 -19.05 6.66 21.95
N ALA A 217 -18.94 6.33 20.65
CA ALA A 217 -18.87 7.33 19.59
C ALA A 217 -20.08 8.28 19.68
N GLY A 218 -19.80 9.59 19.68
CA GLY A 218 -20.80 10.64 19.80
C GLY A 218 -21.36 10.88 21.21
N ALA A 219 -20.88 10.17 22.24
CA ALA A 219 -21.36 10.35 23.62
C ALA A 219 -21.20 11.80 24.11
N GLN A 220 -22.20 12.26 24.87
CA GLN A 220 -22.32 13.63 25.38
C GLN A 220 -22.28 13.65 26.93
N ALA A 221 -21.41 12.81 27.50
CA ALA A 221 -21.21 12.71 28.95
C ALA A 221 -20.29 13.82 29.49
N THR A 222 -20.40 14.11 30.78
CA THR A 222 -19.48 14.96 31.52
C THR A 222 -18.24 14.16 31.95
N VAL A 223 -17.25 14.85 32.53
CA VAL A 223 -16.05 14.21 33.09
C VAL A 223 -16.42 13.15 34.14
N ASP A 224 -17.46 13.40 34.94
CA ASP A 224 -17.90 12.46 35.98
C ASP A 224 -18.52 11.20 35.37
N GLY A 225 -19.22 11.31 34.24
CA GLY A 225 -19.76 10.16 33.51
C GLY A 225 -18.67 9.21 33.02
N TYR A 226 -17.53 9.73 32.57
CA TYR A 226 -16.39 8.92 32.11
C TYR A 226 -15.61 8.22 33.25
N ALA A 227 -15.89 8.53 34.52
CA ALA A 227 -15.23 7.87 35.66
C ALA A 227 -15.42 6.33 35.66
N VAL A 228 -16.52 5.85 35.07
CA VAL A 228 -16.80 4.40 34.94
C VAL A 228 -15.75 3.66 34.10
N LEU A 229 -15.04 4.35 33.19
CA LEU A 229 -14.00 3.74 32.35
C LEU A 229 -12.88 3.09 33.18
N GLY A 230 -12.57 3.64 34.36
CA GLY A 230 -11.57 3.06 35.26
C GLY A 230 -12.00 1.75 35.94
N GLN A 231 -13.28 1.39 35.85
CA GLN A 231 -13.80 0.12 36.38
C GLN A 231 -13.70 -1.02 35.35
N LEU A 232 -13.54 -0.69 34.06
CA LEU A 232 -13.57 -1.64 32.94
C LEU A 232 -12.20 -2.32 32.76
N LYS A 233 -11.86 -3.23 33.68
CA LYS A 233 -10.51 -3.82 33.79
C LYS A 233 -10.09 -4.64 32.58
N HIS A 234 -11.05 -5.19 31.84
CA HIS A 234 -10.81 -6.07 30.69
C HIS A 234 -11.05 -5.36 29.35
N LEU A 235 -11.17 -4.03 29.36
CA LEU A 235 -11.42 -3.25 28.15
C LEU A 235 -10.21 -3.33 27.19
N GLN A 236 -10.45 -3.87 25.99
CA GLN A 236 -9.47 -4.04 24.93
C GLN A 236 -9.64 -3.01 23.80
N HIS A 237 -10.88 -2.70 23.45
CA HIS A 237 -11.21 -1.76 22.38
C HIS A 237 -12.14 -0.65 22.89
N LEU A 238 -11.73 0.61 22.71
CA LEU A 238 -12.51 1.78 23.09
C LEU A 238 -12.66 2.77 21.93
N HIS A 239 -13.91 3.03 21.59
CA HIS A 239 -14.34 4.00 20.59
C HIS A 239 -14.97 5.22 21.29
N LEU A 240 -14.39 6.40 21.08
CA LEU A 240 -14.83 7.68 21.68
C LEU A 240 -14.97 8.78 20.60
N GLU A 241 -15.06 8.40 19.33
CA GLU A 241 -15.09 9.32 18.19
C GLU A 241 -16.18 10.38 18.36
N LYS A 242 -15.82 11.66 18.21
CA LYS A 242 -16.76 12.80 18.32
C LYS A 242 -17.52 12.88 19.64
N SER A 243 -17.02 12.26 20.70
CA SER A 243 -17.59 12.43 22.04
C SER A 243 -17.08 13.72 22.71
N THR A 244 -17.65 14.03 23.87
CA THR A 244 -17.28 15.15 24.74
C THR A 244 -16.06 14.89 25.64
N VAL A 245 -15.36 13.77 25.43
CA VAL A 245 -14.23 13.39 26.28
C VAL A 245 -13.06 14.38 26.14
N ASN A 246 -12.48 14.76 27.28
CA ASN A 246 -11.26 15.55 27.40
C ASN A 246 -10.21 14.77 28.22
N ALA A 247 -9.05 15.36 28.49
CA ALA A 247 -8.00 14.69 29.25
C ALA A 247 -8.43 14.22 30.66
N ALA A 248 -9.27 15.00 31.35
CA ALA A 248 -9.78 14.61 32.67
C ALA A 248 -10.76 13.42 32.60
N GLY A 249 -11.63 13.40 31.59
CA GLY A 249 -12.51 12.26 31.32
C GLY A 249 -11.75 11.00 30.89
N LEU A 250 -10.58 11.15 30.27
CA LEU A 250 -9.72 10.03 29.87
C LEU A 250 -8.86 9.48 31.02
N ALA A 251 -8.56 10.30 32.03
CA ALA A 251 -7.68 9.94 33.15
C ALA A 251 -8.00 8.61 33.86
N PRO A 252 -9.27 8.17 34.03
CA PRO A 252 -9.60 6.87 34.62
C PRO A 252 -9.01 5.66 33.88
N LEU A 253 -8.64 5.80 32.60
CA LEU A 253 -8.02 4.72 31.83
C LEU A 253 -6.55 4.48 32.20
N ALA A 254 -5.90 5.39 32.95
CA ALA A 254 -4.49 5.25 33.31
C ALA A 254 -4.22 3.89 33.97
N GLY A 255 -3.26 3.13 33.43
CA GLY A 255 -2.90 1.81 33.94
C GLY A 255 -3.83 0.67 33.52
N ASN A 256 -4.77 0.88 32.58
CA ASN A 256 -5.54 -0.22 32.01
C ASN A 256 -4.60 -1.23 31.31
N ARG A 257 -4.62 -2.47 31.79
CA ARG A 257 -3.68 -3.54 31.40
C ARG A 257 -4.05 -4.26 30.11
N HIS A 258 -5.25 -4.03 29.58
CA HIS A 258 -5.83 -4.78 28.46
C HIS A 258 -6.10 -3.90 27.22
N LEU A 259 -6.11 -2.58 27.34
CA LEU A 259 -6.48 -1.67 26.25
C LEU A 259 -5.46 -1.67 25.12
N GLU A 260 -5.88 -2.09 23.93
CA GLU A 260 -5.05 -2.24 22.72
C GLU A 260 -5.44 -1.24 21.63
N TYR A 261 -6.72 -0.87 21.55
CA TYR A 261 -7.25 0.08 20.57
C TYR A 261 -7.95 1.24 21.28
N LEU A 262 -7.59 2.45 20.90
CA LEU A 262 -8.24 3.67 21.38
C LEU A 262 -8.45 4.65 20.23
N ASN A 263 -9.71 5.00 19.97
CA ASN A 263 -10.08 6.02 18.99
C ASN A 263 -10.59 7.30 19.66
N LEU A 264 -9.82 8.38 19.52
CA LEU A 264 -10.12 9.72 20.05
C LEU A 264 -10.39 10.74 18.93
N TYR A 265 -10.74 10.26 17.73
CA TYR A 265 -11.01 11.11 16.58
C TYR A 265 -12.07 12.18 16.91
N GLY A 266 -11.73 13.46 16.68
CA GLY A 266 -12.66 14.58 16.85
C GLY A 266 -13.13 14.83 18.29
N THR A 267 -12.36 14.41 19.29
CA THR A 267 -12.63 14.67 20.72
C THR A 267 -11.98 15.98 21.19
N GLN A 268 -12.14 16.35 22.46
CA GLN A 268 -11.50 17.53 23.07
C GLN A 268 -10.24 17.16 23.88
N VAL A 269 -9.65 16.00 23.59
CA VAL A 269 -8.40 15.54 24.21
C VAL A 269 -7.20 16.33 23.69
N GLY A 270 -6.45 16.98 24.59
CA GLY A 270 -5.22 17.72 24.26
C GLY A 270 -3.94 17.05 24.77
N ASP A 271 -2.82 17.78 24.67
CA ASP A 271 -1.49 17.32 25.11
C ASP A 271 -1.43 16.88 26.58
N ASP A 272 -2.34 17.41 27.40
CA ASP A 272 -2.51 17.08 28.81
C ASP A 272 -2.95 15.62 29.04
N ALA A 273 -3.43 14.91 28.01
CA ALA A 273 -3.74 13.49 28.07
C ALA A 273 -2.55 12.57 27.77
N ILE A 274 -1.42 13.08 27.25
CA ILE A 274 -0.24 12.27 26.90
C ILE A 274 0.28 11.43 28.08
N PRO A 275 0.34 11.93 29.33
CA PRO A 275 0.74 11.10 30.48
C PRO A 275 -0.19 9.90 30.71
N THR A 276 -1.50 10.10 30.54
CA THR A 276 -2.50 9.02 30.64
C THR A 276 -2.30 7.99 29.54
N LEU A 277 -2.14 8.44 28.29
CA LEU A 277 -1.91 7.56 27.14
C LEU A 277 -0.61 6.75 27.27
N ARG A 278 0.44 7.37 27.82
CA ARG A 278 1.73 6.73 28.11
C ARG A 278 1.61 5.65 29.19
N ALA A 279 0.67 5.79 30.11
CA ALA A 279 0.41 4.84 31.18
C ALA A 279 -0.42 3.62 30.72
N LEU A 280 -0.72 3.48 29.43
CA LEU A 280 -1.40 2.33 28.84
C LEU A 280 -0.36 1.32 28.32
N PRO A 281 -0.01 0.28 29.10
CA PRO A 281 1.08 -0.64 28.79
C PRO A 281 0.88 -1.43 27.50
N ARG A 282 -0.38 -1.65 27.08
CA ARG A 282 -0.77 -2.52 25.97
C ARG A 282 -1.29 -1.80 24.74
N LEU A 283 -1.30 -0.47 24.73
CA LEU A 283 -1.89 0.28 23.62
C LEU A 283 -1.10 0.02 22.33
N GLN A 284 -1.79 -0.42 21.27
CA GLN A 284 -1.19 -0.76 19.98
C GLN A 284 -1.64 0.18 18.87
N ARG A 285 -2.89 0.68 18.94
CA ARG A 285 -3.45 1.60 17.96
C ARG A 285 -4.12 2.78 18.64
N LEU A 286 -3.72 3.97 18.24
CA LEU A 286 -4.21 5.23 18.79
C LEU A 286 -4.58 6.18 17.64
N TYR A 287 -5.83 6.61 17.59
CA TYR A 287 -6.31 7.57 16.59
C TYR A 287 -6.58 8.92 17.27
N LEU A 288 -5.91 9.96 16.79
CA LEU A 288 -5.92 11.32 17.33
C LEU A 288 -6.32 12.36 16.29
N TRP A 289 -6.77 11.95 15.10
CA TRP A 289 -7.17 12.89 14.06
C TRP A 289 -8.25 13.85 14.57
N GLN A 290 -8.11 15.15 14.29
CA GLN A 290 -9.01 16.21 14.79
C GLN A 290 -9.11 16.35 16.33
N ALA A 291 -8.26 15.70 17.12
CA ALA A 291 -8.07 16.05 18.53
C ALA A 291 -7.05 17.19 18.66
N PRO A 292 -7.17 18.09 19.66
CA PRO A 292 -6.23 19.19 19.91
C PRO A 292 -4.89 18.73 20.53
N VAL A 293 -4.27 17.69 19.96
CA VAL A 293 -2.95 17.16 20.35
C VAL A 293 -1.89 17.60 19.36
N ASP A 294 -0.78 18.16 19.84
CA ASP A 294 0.39 18.47 19.03
C ASP A 294 1.15 17.20 18.63
N TYR A 295 1.74 17.21 17.43
CA TYR A 295 2.49 16.08 16.92
C TYR A 295 3.73 15.73 17.74
N ASP A 296 4.52 16.71 18.19
CA ASP A 296 5.69 16.40 19.01
C ASP A 296 5.25 15.75 20.33
N ALA A 297 4.16 16.26 20.93
CA ALA A 297 3.57 15.68 22.13
C ALA A 297 3.12 14.22 21.89
N ALA A 298 2.40 13.96 20.79
CA ALA A 298 1.98 12.61 20.41
C ALA A 298 3.17 11.66 20.16
N MET A 299 4.22 12.13 19.47
CA MET A 299 5.39 11.30 19.16
C MET A 299 6.21 10.95 20.39
N THR A 300 6.09 11.68 21.50
CA THR A 300 6.73 11.25 22.76
C THR A 300 6.22 9.88 23.25
N LEU A 301 5.05 9.41 22.79
CA LEU A 301 4.54 8.08 23.11
C LEU A 301 5.37 6.95 22.47
N HIS A 302 6.02 7.22 21.32
CA HIS A 302 6.94 6.25 20.69
C HIS A 302 8.20 6.00 21.51
N GLU A 303 8.60 6.92 22.40
CA GLU A 303 9.77 6.74 23.27
C GLU A 303 9.56 5.57 24.25
N THR A 304 8.33 5.40 24.72
CA THR A 304 7.95 4.34 25.68
C THR A 304 7.36 3.11 25.02
N ASN A 305 6.73 3.27 23.85
CA ASN A 305 6.14 2.17 23.09
C ASN A 305 6.40 2.37 21.59
N PRO A 306 7.56 1.93 21.07
CA PRO A 306 7.92 2.07 19.66
C PRO A 306 7.00 1.30 18.69
N ALA A 307 6.23 0.33 19.19
CA ALA A 307 5.29 -0.47 18.41
C ALA A 307 3.89 0.16 18.32
N LEU A 308 3.62 1.25 19.07
CA LEU A 308 2.34 1.94 19.05
C LEU A 308 2.13 2.65 17.70
N VAL A 309 1.09 2.25 16.97
CA VAL A 309 0.66 2.95 15.76
C VAL A 309 -0.19 4.15 16.16
N ILE A 310 0.27 5.36 15.79
CA ILE A 310 -0.42 6.62 16.06
C ILE A 310 -0.91 7.23 14.75
N ASP A 311 -2.22 7.35 14.59
CA ASP A 311 -2.87 7.97 13.45
C ASP A 311 -3.33 9.40 13.79
N MET A 312 -2.63 10.39 13.25
CA MET A 312 -2.95 11.83 13.37
C MET A 312 -3.74 12.37 12.16
N GLY A 313 -4.13 11.50 11.22
CA GLY A 313 -4.77 11.82 9.95
C GLY A 313 -3.80 12.26 8.84
N TRP A 314 -4.22 12.03 7.59
CA TRP A 314 -3.40 12.21 6.36
C TRP A 314 -2.92 13.65 6.10
N ASN A 315 -3.59 14.65 6.67
CA ASN A 315 -3.35 16.08 6.40
C ASN A 315 -2.64 16.81 7.56
N HIS A 316 -2.06 16.07 8.52
CA HIS A 316 -1.36 16.72 9.62
C HIS A 316 -0.20 17.60 9.09
N PRO A 317 -0.11 18.90 9.45
CA PRO A 317 0.84 19.85 8.85
C PRO A 317 2.30 19.42 8.89
N ARG A 318 2.70 18.64 9.89
CA ARG A 318 4.08 18.10 10.00
C ARG A 318 4.35 16.87 9.14
N VAL A 319 3.39 15.96 9.00
CA VAL A 319 3.47 14.83 8.06
C VAL A 319 3.51 15.35 6.62
N LEU A 320 2.67 16.36 6.34
CA LEU A 320 2.69 17.09 5.08
C LEU A 320 4.04 17.78 4.85
N ARG A 321 4.58 18.48 5.85
CA ARG A 321 5.89 19.15 5.76
C ARG A 321 7.02 18.17 5.53
N GLU A 322 7.06 17.05 6.25
CA GLU A 322 8.10 16.04 6.09
C GLU A 322 8.02 15.39 4.70
N ARG A 323 6.83 14.98 4.25
CA ARG A 323 6.62 14.45 2.89
C ARG A 323 7.05 15.45 1.84
N LEU A 324 6.55 16.69 1.90
CA LEU A 324 6.89 17.74 0.94
C LEU A 324 8.39 18.08 0.97
N SER A 325 9.05 17.97 2.12
CA SER A 325 10.50 18.18 2.22
C SER A 325 11.31 17.08 1.51
N LYS A 326 10.87 15.81 1.61
CA LYS A 326 11.49 14.68 0.90
C LYS A 326 11.25 14.78 -0.61
N GLU A 327 10.02 15.07 -1.02
CA GLU A 327 9.67 15.30 -2.42
C GLU A 327 10.48 16.46 -3.03
N LEU A 328 10.62 17.57 -2.30
CA LEU A 328 11.44 18.71 -2.73
C LEU A 328 12.93 18.35 -2.87
N ALA A 329 13.49 17.56 -1.94
CA ALA A 329 14.88 17.12 -2.02
C ALA A 329 15.11 16.23 -3.25
N GLN A 330 14.23 15.27 -3.50
CA GLN A 330 14.30 14.37 -4.64
C GLN A 330 14.13 15.11 -5.97
N ALA A 331 13.21 16.08 -6.04
CA ALA A 331 13.05 16.93 -7.22
C ALA A 331 14.31 17.75 -7.51
N ARG A 332 14.98 18.29 -6.49
CA ARG A 332 16.25 19.03 -6.64
C ARG A 332 17.37 18.14 -7.14
N GLU A 333 17.52 16.94 -6.57
CA GLU A 333 18.53 15.98 -7.03
C GLU A 333 18.30 15.58 -8.50
N THR A 334 17.04 15.34 -8.87
CA THR A 334 16.65 15.01 -10.25
C THR A 334 16.98 16.17 -11.21
N ALA A 335 16.71 17.41 -10.81
CA ALA A 335 17.02 18.59 -11.61
C ALA A 335 18.53 18.78 -11.83
N GLU A 336 19.36 18.53 -10.80
CA GLU A 336 20.82 18.60 -10.94
C GLU A 336 21.37 17.50 -11.85
N LYS A 337 20.86 16.26 -11.75
CA LYS A 337 21.22 15.18 -12.67
C LYS A 337 20.86 15.52 -14.11
N ALA A 338 19.63 15.99 -14.34
CA ALA A 338 19.18 16.40 -15.67
C ALA A 338 20.04 17.54 -16.24
N LYS A 339 20.45 18.50 -15.41
CA LYS A 339 21.33 19.60 -15.83
C LYS A 339 22.71 19.11 -16.25
N ALA A 340 23.30 18.18 -15.51
CA ALA A 340 24.58 17.57 -15.87
C ALA A 340 24.49 16.76 -17.18
N GLU A 341 23.37 16.07 -17.38
CA GLU A 341 23.10 15.34 -18.62
C GLU A 341 22.93 16.29 -19.82
N ILE A 342 22.22 17.42 -19.65
CA ILE A 342 22.10 18.46 -20.67
C ILE A 342 23.48 19.00 -21.08
N GLU A 343 24.37 19.29 -20.13
CA GLU A 343 25.72 19.76 -20.45
C GLU A 343 26.53 18.71 -21.24
N THR A 344 26.36 17.43 -20.89
CA THR A 344 27.00 16.32 -21.58
C THR A 344 26.49 16.19 -23.01
N LEU A 345 25.17 16.23 -23.20
CA LEU A 345 24.53 16.19 -24.51
C LEU A 345 24.93 17.39 -25.37
N GLN A 346 25.08 18.58 -24.77
CA GLN A 346 25.54 19.77 -25.50
C GLN A 346 26.97 19.59 -26.02
N LYS A 347 27.89 19.05 -25.21
CA LYS A 347 29.26 18.74 -25.66
C LYS A 347 29.26 17.71 -26.78
N GLN A 348 28.41 16.69 -26.71
CA GLN A 348 28.26 15.70 -27.77
C GLN A 348 27.71 16.32 -29.06
N LEU A 349 26.72 17.21 -28.94
CA LEU A 349 26.16 17.95 -30.07
C LEU A 349 27.20 18.84 -30.75
N ASP A 350 28.00 19.56 -29.97
CA ASP A 350 29.05 20.44 -30.51
C ASP A 350 30.16 19.62 -31.19
N ALA A 351 30.54 18.47 -30.61
CA ALA A 351 31.48 17.54 -31.25
C ALA A 351 30.92 16.95 -32.55
N ALA A 352 29.64 16.60 -32.59
CA ALA A 352 28.98 16.08 -33.79
C ALA A 352 28.94 17.14 -34.92
N LYS A 353 28.65 18.40 -34.58
CA LYS A 353 28.68 19.53 -35.54
C LYS A 353 30.09 19.76 -36.10
N ALA A 354 31.12 19.71 -35.26
CA ALA A 354 32.50 19.85 -35.72
C ALA A 354 32.91 18.70 -36.67
N LEU A 355 32.46 17.48 -36.39
CA LEU A 355 32.68 16.33 -37.27
C LEU A 355 31.97 16.50 -38.62
N GLU A 356 30.72 16.97 -38.61
CA GLU A 356 29.95 17.28 -39.83
C GLU A 356 30.67 18.33 -40.69
N GLU A 357 31.12 19.44 -40.08
CA GLU A 357 31.86 20.49 -40.78
C GLU A 357 33.16 19.95 -41.41
N SER A 358 33.94 19.18 -40.65
CA SER A 358 35.17 18.55 -41.16
C SER A 358 34.89 17.56 -42.29
N ALA A 359 33.83 16.77 -42.20
CA ALA A 359 33.45 15.82 -43.24
C ALA A 359 33.03 16.52 -44.53
N ASN A 360 32.24 17.59 -44.42
CA ASN A 360 31.83 18.42 -45.56
C ASN A 360 33.04 19.09 -46.24
N ALA A 361 33.99 19.62 -45.46
CA ALA A 361 35.22 20.19 -45.99
C ALA A 361 36.07 19.13 -46.73
N ALA A 362 36.20 17.92 -46.16
CA ALA A 362 36.91 16.83 -46.80
C ALA A 362 36.24 16.37 -48.10
N ALA A 363 34.91 16.29 -48.13
CA ALA A 363 34.14 15.98 -49.32
C ALA A 363 34.37 17.02 -50.43
N ALA A 364 34.30 18.31 -50.10
CA ALA A 364 34.56 19.39 -51.05
C ALA A 364 35.99 19.34 -51.63
N ALA A 365 36.99 19.07 -50.79
CA ALA A 365 38.37 18.91 -51.24
C ALA A 365 38.55 17.71 -52.18
N ALA A 366 37.91 16.58 -51.87
CA ALA A 366 37.91 15.40 -52.74
C ALA A 366 37.22 15.67 -54.08
N GLU A 367 36.09 16.38 -54.08
CA GLU A 367 35.41 16.81 -55.31
C GLU A 367 36.30 17.72 -56.17
N GLU A 368 37.06 18.64 -55.56
CA GLU A 368 38.01 19.49 -56.30
C GLU A 368 39.15 18.67 -56.91
N GLN A 369 39.70 17.68 -56.18
CA GLN A 369 40.72 16.79 -56.70
C GLN A 369 40.21 15.96 -57.88
N LEU A 370 39.00 15.40 -57.78
CA LEU A 370 38.37 14.67 -58.88
C LEU A 370 38.22 15.57 -60.13
N LYS A 371 37.74 16.80 -59.98
CA LYS A 371 37.64 17.77 -61.09
C LYS A 371 38.96 18.06 -61.78
N LYS A 372 40.08 18.04 -61.06
CA LYS A 372 41.43 18.25 -61.63
C LYS A 372 41.91 17.05 -62.44
N LEU A 373 41.55 15.84 -62.03
CA LEU A 373 41.87 14.61 -62.77
C LEU A 373 41.03 14.45 -64.04
N ASP A 374 39.80 14.96 -64.02
CA ASP A 374 38.90 14.98 -65.18
C ASP A 374 39.23 16.11 -66.19
N ALA A 375 40.22 16.96 -65.90
CA ALA A 375 40.66 18.02 -66.80
C ALA A 375 41.59 17.46 -67.90
N PRO A 376 41.37 17.80 -69.19
CA PRO A 376 42.15 17.23 -70.29
C PRO A 376 43.62 17.68 -70.22
N GLU A 377 44.55 16.71 -70.30
CA GLU A 377 45.99 16.99 -70.42
C GLU A 377 46.24 17.87 -71.65
N SER A 378 46.66 19.11 -71.42
CA SER A 378 47.14 20.00 -72.48
C SER A 378 48.66 20.09 -72.38
N GLY A 379 49.36 19.42 -73.31
CA GLY A 379 50.82 19.46 -73.36
C GLY A 379 51.45 18.67 -74.50
N GLY A 380 51.37 19.21 -75.72
CA GLY A 380 52.40 19.17 -76.76
C GLY A 380 53.15 17.86 -77.05
N ALA A 381 52.80 17.21 -78.17
CA ALA A 381 53.77 16.45 -78.96
C ALA A 381 54.28 17.35 -80.09
N GLU A 382 55.46 17.94 -79.87
CA GLU A 382 56.32 18.45 -80.95
C GLU A 382 56.58 17.30 -81.92
N THR A 383 56.25 17.52 -83.18
CA THR A 383 56.47 16.56 -84.27
C THR A 383 57.90 16.74 -84.80
N PRO A 384 58.78 15.72 -84.76
CA PRO A 384 59.92 15.71 -85.65
C PRO A 384 59.45 15.26 -87.04
N ALA A 385 59.91 15.99 -88.05
CA ALA A 385 59.62 15.74 -89.45
C ALA A 385 60.03 14.32 -89.89
N VAL A 386 59.17 13.71 -90.69
CA VAL A 386 59.36 12.41 -91.34
C VAL A 386 60.27 12.59 -92.56
N GLU A 387 61.44 11.95 -92.57
CA GLU A 387 62.14 11.57 -93.80
C GLU A 387 61.72 10.13 -94.17
N PRO A 388 61.42 9.82 -95.44
CA PRO A 388 60.92 8.52 -95.83
C PRO A 388 62.05 7.49 -96.00
N ALA A 389 61.80 6.30 -95.48
CA ALA A 389 62.64 5.12 -95.68
C ALA A 389 62.73 4.71 -97.15
N ALA A 390 63.94 4.36 -97.60
CA ALA A 390 64.16 3.53 -98.78
C ALA A 390 65.15 2.39 -98.45
N ASP A 391 64.71 1.19 -98.82
CA ASP A 391 65.44 -0.06 -99.08
C ASP A 391 66.16 -0.84 -97.96
N ALA A 392 65.47 -1.91 -97.54
CA ALA A 392 65.79 -3.33 -97.78
C ALA A 392 67.18 -3.92 -97.41
N PRO A 393 67.21 -5.22 -97.03
CA PRO A 393 68.32 -5.86 -96.32
C PRO A 393 69.30 -6.59 -97.26
N ALA A 394 70.58 -6.72 -96.87
CA ALA A 394 71.42 -7.83 -97.33
C ALA A 394 72.67 -8.06 -96.47
N ALA A 395 72.90 -9.35 -96.17
CA ALA A 395 74.14 -10.06 -95.82
C ALA A 395 74.88 -9.64 -94.52
N ALA A 396 75.02 -10.49 -93.50
CA ALA A 396 75.79 -11.75 -93.45
C ALA A 396 77.30 -11.55 -93.71
N GLN A 397 78.07 -11.36 -92.64
CA GLN A 397 79.14 -12.26 -92.16
C GLN A 397 79.76 -11.72 -90.87
#